data_AF-A0A6M3J4P8-F1
#
_entry.id   AF-A0A6M3J4P8-F1
#
_cell.length_a   1.000
_cell.length_b   1.000
_cell.length_c   1.000
_cell.angle_alpha   90.00
_cell.angle_beta   90.00
_cell.angle_gamma   90.00
#
_symmetry.space_group_name_H-M   'P 1'
#
loop_
_entity.id
_entity.type
_entity.pdbx_description
1 polymer ?
#
loop_
_entity_poly.entity_id
_entity_poly.type
_entity_poly.pdbx_seq_one_letter_code
_entity_poly.pdbx_strand_id
1 'polypeptide(L)' 'MERITREEAVQYLTKQRDMAMEAQEVFQFKAILQETGETIGYTPAFRCLVKGLEPEESIRWKD' A
#
# COMPACT_ATOMS: atom_id res chain seq x y z
N MET A 1 19.00 3.19 3.70
CA MET A 1 17.68 2.57 3.55
C MET A 1 17.91 1.16 3.05
N GLU A 2 17.67 0.16 3.89
CA GLU A 2 17.50 -1.21 3.41
C GLU A 2 16.35 -1.22 2.38
N ARG A 3 16.55 -1.94 1.28
CA ARG A 3 15.50 -2.10 0.28
C ARG A 3 14.53 -3.13 0.82
N ILE A 4 13.26 -2.74 0.98
CA ILE A 4 12.17 -3.68 1.28
C ILE A 4 12.17 -4.78 0.22
N THR A 5 12.04 -6.02 0.67
CA THR A 5 11.93 -7.18 -0.21
C THR A 5 10.55 -7.24 -0.87
N ARG A 6 10.42 -8.14 -1.85
CA ARG A 6 9.13 -8.36 -2.53
C ARG A 6 8.07 -8.86 -1.56
N GLU A 7 8.36 -9.90 -0.79
CA GLU A 7 7.42 -10.42 0.20
C GLU A 7 7.02 -9.37 1.23
N GLU A 8 7.96 -8.60 1.77
CA GLU A 8 7.67 -7.58 2.79
C GLU A 8 6.74 -6.48 2.26
N ALA A 9 6.96 -6.02 1.04
CA ALA A 9 6.14 -4.97 0.44
C ALA A 9 4.72 -5.46 0.12
N VAL A 10 4.57 -6.71 -0.32
CA VAL A 10 3.26 -7.34 -0.53
C VAL A 10 2.53 -7.49 0.80
N GLN A 11 3.20 -8.05 1.83
CA GLN A 11 2.62 -8.19 3.17
C GLN A 11 2.19 -6.85 3.77
N TYR A 12 3.01 -5.82 3.59
CA TYR A 12 2.70 -4.47 4.05
C TYR A 12 1.47 -3.90 3.30
N LEU A 13 1.39 -4.03 1.97
CA LEU A 13 0.22 -3.60 1.21
C LEU A 13 -1.06 -4.33 1.63
N THR A 14 -0.98 -5.64 1.87
CA THR A 14 -2.12 -6.43 2.35
C THR A 14 -2.65 -5.86 3.66
N LYS A 15 -1.76 -5.65 4.64
CA LYS A 15 -2.13 -5.07 5.94
C LYS A 15 -2.76 -3.68 5.79
N GLN A 16 -2.15 -2.80 5.00
CA GLN A 16 -2.67 -1.44 4.82
C GLN A 16 -4.01 -1.42 4.09
N ARG A 17 -4.23 -2.35 3.15
CA ARG A 17 -5.52 -2.54 2.50
C ARG A 17 -6.61 -2.94 3.49
N ASP A 18 -6.32 -3.91 4.36
CA ASP A 18 -7.28 -4.36 5.38
C ASP A 18 -7.62 -3.20 6.33
N MET A 19 -6.62 -2.44 6.79
CA MET A 19 -6.83 -1.24 7.59
C MET A 19 -7.63 -0.16 6.85
N ALA A 20 -7.40 0.02 5.56
CA ALA A 20 -8.12 0.99 4.73
C ALA A 20 -9.59 0.59 4.53
N MET A 21 -9.89 -0.71 4.44
CA MET A 21 -11.26 -1.23 4.37
C MET A 21 -12.04 -1.06 5.68
N GLU A 22 -11.34 -1.08 6.81
CA GLU A 22 -11.92 -0.85 8.14
C GLU A 22 -12.03 0.63 8.52
N ALA A 23 -11.40 1.53 7.75
CA ALA A 23 -11.42 2.97 8.01
C ALA A 23 -12.85 3.53 7.85
N GLN A 24 -13.39 4.09 8.94
CA GLN A 24 -14.73 4.68 8.95
C GLN A 24 -14.72 6.15 8.56
N GLU A 25 -13.57 6.81 8.70
CA GLU A 25 -13.41 8.24 8.50
C GLU A 25 -12.39 8.56 7.41
N VAL A 26 -12.67 9.59 6.62
CA VAL A 26 -11.80 10.00 5.49
C VAL A 26 -10.37 10.34 5.95
N PHE A 27 -10.20 10.91 7.15
CA PHE A 27 -8.88 11.25 7.66
C PHE A 27 -8.04 10.00 7.99
N GLN A 28 -8.67 8.91 8.44
CA GLN A 28 -7.97 7.65 8.72
C GLN A 28 -7.46 7.03 7.42
N PHE A 29 -8.32 6.98 6.39
CA PHE A 29 -7.93 6.50 5.07
C PHE A 29 -6.78 7.33 4.48
N LYS A 30 -6.83 8.66 4.63
CA LYS A 30 -5.74 9.55 4.17
C LYS A 30 -4.41 9.27 4.90
N ALA A 31 -4.44 9.03 6.20
CA ALA A 31 -3.25 8.69 6.98
C ALA A 31 -2.64 7.37 6.50
N ILE A 32 -3.48 6.34 6.30
CA ILE A 32 -3.07 5.04 5.75
C ILE A 32 -2.44 5.20 4.36
N LEU A 33 -3.11 5.93 3.46
CA LEU A 33 -2.60 6.19 2.11
C LEU A 33 -1.26 6.91 2.12
N GLN A 34 -1.08 7.90 3.02
CA GLN A 34 0.16 8.64 3.15
C GLN A 34 1.30 7.74 3.66
N GLU A 35 1.10 7.04 4.77
CA GLU A 35 2.10 6.11 5.34
C GLU A 35 2.52 5.04 4.33
N THR A 36 1.53 4.51 3.60
CA THR A 36 1.75 3.53 2.55
C THR A 36 2.59 4.12 1.42
N GLY A 37 2.24 5.33 0.96
CA GLY A 37 2.97 6.04 -0.09
C GLY A 37 4.42 6.34 0.29
N GLU A 38 4.69 6.66 1.55
CA GLU A 38 6.04 6.92 2.07
C GLU A 38 6.87 5.62 2.20
N THR A 39 6.23 4.50 2.55
CA THR A 39 6.91 3.22 2.79
C THR A 39 7.27 2.48 1.51
N ILE A 40 6.32 2.36 0.58
CA ILE A 40 6.44 1.52 -0.63
C ILE A 40 6.31 2.31 -1.94
N GLY A 41 5.95 3.59 -1.85
CA GLY A 41 5.78 4.48 -3.00
C GLY A 41 4.31 4.83 -3.25
N TYR A 42 4.08 6.10 -3.60
CA TYR A 42 2.73 6.61 -3.86
C TYR A 42 2.00 5.91 -5.01
N THR A 43 2.73 5.48 -6.05
CA THR A 43 2.12 4.77 -7.19
C THR A 43 1.56 3.40 -6.80
N PRO A 44 2.33 2.48 -6.16
CA PRO A 44 1.77 1.22 -5.68
C PRO A 44 0.70 1.42 -4.60
N ALA A 45 0.88 2.36 -3.68
CA ALA A 45 -0.14 2.69 -2.67
C ALA A 45 -1.48 3.08 -3.31
N PHE A 46 -1.46 3.98 -4.30
CA PHE A 46 -2.66 4.41 -5.02
C PHE A 46 -3.33 3.26 -5.78
N ARG A 47 -2.55 2.39 -6.43
CA ARG A 47 -3.07 1.22 -7.15
C ARG A 47 -3.81 0.26 -6.22
N CYS A 48 -3.20 -0.06 -5.08
CA CYS A 48 -3.80 -0.97 -4.12
C CYS A 48 -5.01 -0.33 -3.43
N LEU A 49 -4.80 0.80 -2.75
CA LEU A 49 -5.76 1.35 -1.82
C LEU A 49 -6.89 2.16 -2.48
N VAL A 50 -6.64 2.75 -3.66
CA VAL A 50 -7.63 3.61 -4.35
C VAL A 50 -8.20 2.95 -5.60
N LYS A 51 -7.38 2.21 -6.37
CA LYS A 51 -7.84 1.50 -7.57
C LYS A 51 -8.30 0.06 -7.29
N GLY A 52 -8.08 -0.47 -6.08
CA GLY A 52 -8.53 -1.81 -5.69
C GLY A 52 -7.78 -2.94 -6.40
N LEU A 53 -6.55 -2.70 -6.86
CA LEU A 53 -5.69 -3.77 -7.38
C LEU A 53 -5.18 -4.64 -6.24
N GLU A 54 -4.87 -5.90 -6.53
CA GLU A 54 -4.24 -6.77 -5.56
C GLU A 54 -2.83 -6.25 -5.17
N PRO A 55 -2.37 -6.48 -3.93
CA PRO A 55 -1.04 -6.09 -3.45
C PRO A 55 0.10 -6.48 -4.40
N GLU A 56 0.07 -7.70 -4.94
CA GLU A 56 1.07 -8.26 -5.84
C GLU A 56 1.11 -7.55 -7.20
N GLU A 57 -0.04 -7.09 -7.67
CA GLU A 57 -0.22 -6.40 -8.96
C GLU A 57 0.05 -4.90 -8.87
N SER A 58 -0.02 -4.36 -7.65
CA SER A 58 0.14 -2.93 -7.39
C SER A 58 1.59 -2.46 -7.55
N ILE A 59 2.55 -3.36 -7.31
CA ILE A 59 3.99 -3.05 -7.36
C ILE A 59 4.59 -3.51 -8.70
N ARG A 60 5.32 -2.62 -9.37
CA ARG A 60 6.15 -2.99 -10.53
C ARG A 60 7.56 -3.34 -10.07
N TRP A 61 7.89 -4.61 -10.13
CA TRP A 61 9.22 -5.12 -9.89
C TRP A 61 10.09 -4.80 -11.11
N LYS A 62 11.26 -4.21 -10.89
CA LYS A 62 12.29 -4.19 -11.94
C LYS A 62 12.97 -5.55 -11.84
N ASP A 63 12.92 -6.31 -12.94
CA ASP A 63 13.72 -7.52 -13.12
C ASP A 63 15.23 -7.21 -13.05
#